data_AF-A0A2E9B6D4-F1
#
_entry.id   AF-A0A2E9B6D4-F1
#
_cell.length_a   1.000
_cell.length_b   1.000
_cell.length_c   1.000
_cell.angle_alpha   90.00
_cell.angle_beta   90.00
_cell.angle_gamma   90.00
#
_symmetry.space_group_name_H-M   'P 1'
#
loop_
_entity.id
_entity.type
_entity.pdbx_description
1 polymer ?
#
loop_
_entity_poly.entity_id
_entity_poly.type
_entity_poly.pdbx_seq_one_letter_code
_entity_poly.pdbx_strand_id
1 'polypeptide(L)'
;MPKKIIKIAQKMQKQQNDPVVILANPQLGYNIGAVARVMANFDLYKLRLVNPRDSWLAEETYSSASGASGILDHSGIFNNVSESISDLDCVYATTARRRDMIKEVLSPKSAAKDMRTRIKNGQKIGLLFGGEKSGLSNDELSYADTIITAPVNPEFASLNLAQAVCVIAYEFYSGITKGELGRVTESDKGRTEGLPLEKTRGANKNEYIRFIEFLEKTLDEKGFFHPVEKKNMMLNNIKAMFQRQNLTQKDIKILFGIFKHLMDE
;
A
#
# COMPACT_ATOMS: atom_id res chain seq x y z
N MET A 1 -2.95 22.46 -23.48
CA MET A 1 -3.38 21.74 -22.25
C MET A 1 -2.17 21.42 -21.38
N PRO A 2 -2.26 21.52 -20.04
CA PRO A 2 -1.14 21.20 -19.14
C PRO A 2 -0.66 19.75 -19.32
N LYS A 3 0.66 19.53 -19.37
CA LYS A 3 1.29 18.20 -19.61
C LYS A 3 0.79 17.06 -18.69
N LYS A 4 0.26 17.38 -17.50
CA LYS A 4 -0.29 16.40 -16.55
C LYS A 4 -1.65 15.84 -16.98
N ILE A 5 -2.53 16.67 -17.55
CA ILE A 5 -3.88 16.26 -18.01
C ILE A 5 -3.76 15.26 -19.16
N ILE A 6 -2.85 15.52 -20.09
CA ILE A 6 -2.57 14.62 -21.23
C ILE A 6 -2.11 13.23 -20.75
N LYS A 7 -1.29 13.16 -19.69
CA LYS A 7 -0.84 11.88 -19.13
C LYS A 7 -1.97 11.08 -18.46
N ILE A 8 -2.90 11.75 -17.78
CA ILE A 8 -4.05 11.09 -17.15
C ILE A 8 -4.97 10.50 -18.22
N ALA A 9 -5.31 11.27 -19.26
CA ALA A 9 -6.12 10.81 -20.38
C ALA A 9 -5.50 9.58 -21.09
N GLN A 10 -4.17 9.58 -21.28
CA GLN A 10 -3.45 8.44 -21.85
C GLN A 10 -3.49 7.19 -20.94
N LYS A 11 -3.44 7.36 -19.61
CA LYS A 11 -3.57 6.24 -18.66
C LYS A 11 -4.98 5.66 -18.65
N MET A 12 -6.01 6.52 -18.64
CA MET A 12 -7.41 6.10 -18.70
C MET A 12 -7.71 5.24 -19.94
N GLN A 13 -7.07 5.54 -21.08
CA GLN A 13 -7.20 4.73 -22.30
C GLN A 13 -6.49 3.37 -22.21
N LYS A 14 -5.40 3.24 -21.43
CA LYS A 14 -4.65 1.99 -21.27
C LYS A 14 -5.22 1.03 -20.22
N GLN A 15 -6.01 1.54 -19.27
CA GLN A 15 -6.51 0.81 -18.12
C GLN A 15 -7.97 0.37 -18.28
N GLN A 16 -8.20 -0.46 -19.30
CA GLN A 16 -9.55 -0.80 -19.76
C GLN A 16 -10.42 -1.43 -18.65
N ASN A 17 -9.83 -2.17 -17.70
CA ASN A 17 -10.56 -2.90 -16.66
C ASN A 17 -10.27 -2.45 -15.21
N ASP A 18 -9.72 -1.26 -14.99
CA ASP A 18 -9.54 -0.76 -13.62
C ASP A 18 -10.87 -0.51 -12.91
N PRO A 19 -10.93 -0.70 -11.56
CA PRO A 19 -12.13 -0.42 -10.79
C PRO A 19 -12.61 1.03 -10.98
N VAL A 20 -13.92 1.20 -11.10
CA VAL A 20 -14.57 2.50 -11.10
C VAL A 20 -14.87 2.90 -9.66
N VAL A 21 -14.30 4.01 -9.20
CA VAL A 21 -14.62 4.59 -7.89
C VAL A 21 -15.90 5.40 -8.01
N ILE A 22 -16.88 5.11 -7.16
CA ILE A 22 -18.23 5.71 -7.19
C ILE A 22 -18.49 6.35 -5.84
N LEU A 23 -18.72 7.66 -5.83
CA LEU A 23 -19.06 8.41 -4.63
C LEU A 23 -20.55 8.73 -4.64
N ALA A 24 -21.31 8.14 -3.72
CA ALA A 24 -22.74 8.36 -3.56
C ALA A 24 -23.03 9.47 -2.56
N ASN A 25 -23.75 10.48 -3.01
CA ASN A 25 -24.13 11.66 -2.23
C ASN A 25 -22.94 12.33 -1.52
N PRO A 26 -21.79 12.61 -2.17
CA PRO A 26 -20.68 13.31 -1.53
C PRO A 26 -21.09 14.77 -1.20
N GLN A 27 -20.72 15.24 -0.02
CA GLN A 27 -21.20 16.51 0.52
C GLN A 27 -20.18 17.64 0.37
N LEU A 28 -18.89 17.33 0.49
CA LEU A 28 -17.80 18.30 0.50
C LEU A 28 -16.93 18.15 -0.75
N GLY A 29 -16.85 19.20 -1.57
CA GLY A 29 -15.95 19.28 -2.71
C GLY A 29 -14.50 18.96 -2.35
N TYR A 30 -14.03 19.43 -1.19
CA TYR A 30 -12.71 19.08 -0.65
C TYR A 30 -12.45 17.56 -0.60
N ASN A 31 -13.43 16.77 -0.14
CA ASN A 31 -13.25 15.32 -0.07
C ASN A 31 -13.28 14.66 -1.44
N ILE A 32 -14.07 15.18 -2.39
CA ILE A 32 -14.07 14.70 -3.77
C ILE A 32 -12.68 14.90 -4.39
N GLY A 33 -12.08 16.08 -4.21
CA GLY A 33 -10.72 16.35 -4.67
C GLY A 33 -9.67 15.48 -3.96
N ALA A 34 -9.78 15.33 -2.64
CA ALA A 34 -8.90 14.44 -1.88
C ALA A 34 -9.01 12.97 -2.33
N VAL A 35 -10.20 12.50 -2.69
CA VAL A 35 -10.42 11.18 -3.30
C VAL A 35 -9.70 11.08 -4.64
N ALA A 36 -9.86 12.06 -5.53
CA ALA A 36 -9.16 12.06 -6.82
C ALA A 36 -7.63 12.00 -6.65
N ARG A 37 -7.08 12.71 -5.66
CA ARG A 37 -5.66 12.64 -5.30
C ARG A 37 -5.25 11.24 -4.85
N VAL A 38 -6.04 10.61 -3.98
CA VAL A 38 -5.82 9.23 -3.50
C VAL A 38 -5.86 8.25 -4.67
N MET A 39 -6.85 8.38 -5.55
CA MET A 39 -6.97 7.54 -6.74
C MET A 39 -5.70 7.61 -7.60
N ALA A 40 -5.20 8.82 -7.88
CA ALA A 40 -3.97 9.00 -8.64
C ALA A 40 -2.72 8.43 -7.94
N ASN A 41 -2.67 8.43 -6.60
CA ASN A 41 -1.56 7.81 -5.86
C ASN A 41 -1.49 6.29 -6.05
N PHE A 42 -2.63 5.66 -6.30
CA PHE A 42 -2.77 4.19 -6.40
C PHE A 42 -3.21 3.75 -7.81
N ASP A 43 -2.91 4.58 -8.81
CA ASP A 43 -3.09 4.31 -10.22
C ASP A 43 -4.54 4.01 -10.65
N LEU A 44 -5.52 4.61 -9.97
CA LEU A 44 -6.94 4.59 -10.32
C LEU A 44 -7.36 5.93 -10.95
N TYR A 45 -8.17 5.92 -12.00
CA TYR A 45 -8.54 7.15 -12.72
C TYR A 45 -10.00 7.25 -13.17
N LYS A 46 -10.83 6.24 -12.91
CA LYS A 46 -12.26 6.25 -13.27
C LYS A 46 -13.09 6.64 -12.06
N LEU A 47 -13.65 7.85 -12.09
CA LEU A 47 -14.49 8.40 -11.03
C LEU A 47 -15.93 8.61 -11.51
N ARG A 48 -16.90 8.21 -10.69
CA ARG A 48 -18.32 8.54 -10.87
C ARG A 48 -18.84 9.22 -9.61
N LEU A 49 -19.59 10.30 -9.79
CA LEU A 49 -20.28 11.02 -8.72
C LEU A 49 -21.77 10.82 -8.88
N VAL A 50 -22.43 10.31 -7.84
CA VAL A 50 -23.87 10.12 -7.80
C VAL A 50 -24.48 11.17 -6.91
N ASN A 51 -25.34 12.01 -7.48
CA ASN A 51 -26.00 13.12 -6.78
C ASN A 51 -25.04 13.96 -5.90
N PRO A 52 -23.91 14.46 -6.45
CA PRO A 52 -22.98 15.29 -5.67
C PRO A 52 -23.62 16.63 -5.33
N ARG A 53 -23.36 17.18 -4.14
CA ARG A 53 -23.74 18.57 -3.83
C ARG A 53 -22.94 19.55 -4.67
N ASP A 54 -23.54 20.70 -5.00
CA ASP A 54 -22.95 21.77 -5.83
C ASP A 54 -21.54 22.21 -5.42
N SER A 55 -21.15 22.00 -4.16
CA SER A 55 -19.78 22.23 -3.67
C SER A 55 -18.71 21.49 -4.48
N TRP A 56 -19.06 20.44 -5.24
CA TRP A 56 -18.12 19.73 -6.13
C TRP A 56 -17.57 20.61 -7.25
N LEU A 57 -18.31 21.64 -7.69
CA LEU A 57 -17.88 22.62 -8.70
C LEU A 57 -16.95 23.71 -8.15
N ALA A 58 -16.73 23.75 -6.83
CA ALA A 58 -15.91 24.76 -6.20
C ALA A 58 -14.41 24.59 -6.54
N GLU A 59 -13.68 25.71 -6.53
CA GLU A 59 -12.23 25.74 -6.72
C GLU A 59 -11.47 24.89 -5.68
N GLU A 60 -12.03 24.74 -4.48
CA GLU A 60 -11.48 23.91 -3.41
C GLU A 60 -11.41 22.41 -3.81
N THR A 61 -12.35 21.90 -4.60
CA THR A 61 -12.33 20.53 -5.12
C THR A 61 -11.09 20.30 -5.99
N TYR A 62 -10.80 21.23 -6.90
CA TYR A 62 -9.63 21.15 -7.78
C TYR A 62 -8.32 21.35 -7.00
N SER A 63 -8.33 22.27 -6.05
CA SER A 63 -7.18 22.55 -5.19
C SER A 63 -6.78 21.35 -4.33
N SER A 64 -7.76 20.68 -3.72
CA SER A 64 -7.54 19.48 -2.90
C SER A 64 -7.12 18.24 -3.72
N ALA A 65 -7.51 18.16 -5.00
CA ALA A 65 -7.00 17.17 -5.94
C ALA A 65 -5.53 17.37 -6.33
N SER A 66 -4.98 18.58 -6.13
CA SER A 66 -3.61 18.91 -6.48
C SER A 66 -3.30 18.58 -7.95
N GLY A 67 -2.32 17.71 -8.22
CA GLY A 67 -1.95 17.30 -9.58
C GLY A 67 -2.92 16.33 -10.26
N ALA A 68 -4.01 15.91 -9.59
CA ALA A 68 -4.94 14.88 -10.05
C ALA A 68 -6.27 15.42 -10.61
N SER A 69 -6.37 16.73 -10.86
CA SER A 69 -7.61 17.37 -11.36
C SER A 69 -8.15 16.74 -12.65
N GLY A 70 -7.29 16.15 -13.48
CA GLY A 70 -7.72 15.44 -14.69
C GLY A 70 -8.71 14.30 -14.43
N ILE A 71 -8.71 13.68 -13.23
CA ILE A 71 -9.72 12.68 -12.86
C ILE A 71 -11.09 13.35 -12.65
N LEU A 72 -11.12 14.55 -12.09
CA LEU A 72 -12.35 15.33 -11.89
C LEU A 72 -12.92 15.76 -13.25
N ASP A 73 -12.08 16.25 -14.15
CA ASP A 73 -12.44 16.70 -15.50
C ASP A 73 -13.15 15.60 -16.33
N HIS A 74 -12.83 14.33 -16.04
CA HIS A 74 -13.38 13.17 -16.75
C HIS A 74 -14.33 12.33 -15.88
N SER A 75 -14.77 12.87 -14.74
CA SER A 75 -15.70 12.17 -13.86
C SER A 75 -17.09 12.10 -14.49
N GLY A 76 -17.74 10.95 -14.36
CA GLY A 76 -19.14 10.80 -14.78
C GLY A 76 -20.09 11.26 -13.68
N ILE A 77 -21.10 12.06 -14.02
CA ILE A 77 -22.12 12.53 -13.08
C ILE A 77 -23.42 11.78 -13.35
N PHE A 78 -24.03 11.26 -12.28
CA PHE A 78 -25.23 10.42 -12.33
C PHE A 78 -26.26 10.86 -11.29
N ASN A 79 -27.53 10.60 -11.55
CA ASN A 79 -28.60 10.99 -10.63
C ASN A 79 -28.79 9.99 -9.48
N ASN A 80 -28.52 8.71 -9.74
CA ASN A 80 -28.71 7.63 -8.77
C ASN A 80 -27.67 6.50 -8.97
N VAL A 81 -27.59 5.61 -7.98
CA VAL A 81 -26.60 4.53 -7.97
C VAL A 81 -26.84 3.55 -9.11
N SER A 82 -28.08 3.18 -9.41
CA SER A 82 -28.40 2.21 -10.48
C SER A 82 -27.91 2.67 -11.86
N GLU A 83 -28.11 3.94 -12.22
CA GLU A 83 -27.55 4.53 -13.45
C GLU A 83 -26.02 4.40 -13.48
N SER A 84 -25.37 4.76 -12.36
CA SER A 84 -23.92 4.79 -12.24
C SER A 84 -23.23 3.44 -12.25
N ILE A 85 -23.97 2.33 -12.13
CA ILE A 85 -23.41 0.97 -12.10
C ILE A 85 -23.89 0.10 -13.26
N SER A 86 -24.79 0.60 -14.09
CA SER A 86 -25.51 -0.18 -15.11
C SER A 86 -24.63 -0.89 -16.14
N ASP A 87 -23.40 -0.43 -16.34
CA ASP A 87 -22.41 -1.02 -17.26
C ASP A 87 -21.36 -1.89 -16.56
N LEU A 88 -21.48 -2.12 -15.24
CA LEU A 88 -20.54 -2.88 -14.41
C LEU A 88 -21.05 -4.31 -14.17
N ASP A 89 -20.12 -5.24 -14.02
CA ASP A 89 -20.43 -6.66 -13.82
C ASP A 89 -20.48 -7.05 -12.34
N CYS A 90 -19.85 -6.26 -11.45
CA CYS A 90 -19.85 -6.48 -10.01
C CYS A 90 -19.57 -5.18 -9.25
N VAL A 91 -20.29 -4.93 -8.16
CA VAL A 91 -20.20 -3.74 -7.33
C VAL A 91 -19.89 -4.11 -5.89
N TYR A 92 -18.84 -3.50 -5.34
CA TYR A 92 -18.49 -3.60 -3.93
C TYR A 92 -18.91 -2.32 -3.22
N ALA A 93 -19.54 -2.43 -2.05
CA ALA A 93 -19.89 -1.27 -1.24
C ALA A 93 -19.16 -1.26 0.10
N THR A 94 -18.64 -0.09 0.50
CA THR A 94 -17.96 0.05 1.79
C THR A 94 -18.91 0.48 2.90
N THR A 95 -18.94 -0.26 4.01
CA THR A 95 -19.65 0.16 5.23
C THR A 95 -18.98 -0.38 6.48
N ALA A 96 -18.92 0.46 7.51
CA ALA A 96 -18.49 0.09 8.86
C ALA A 96 -19.63 -0.52 9.70
N ARG A 97 -20.88 -0.32 9.29
CA ARG A 97 -22.07 -0.78 10.04
C ARG A 97 -22.57 -2.10 9.48
N ARG A 98 -22.85 -3.05 10.37
CA ARG A 98 -23.67 -4.22 10.03
C ARG A 98 -25.07 -3.75 9.70
N ARG A 99 -25.58 -4.18 8.54
CA ARG A 99 -26.96 -3.94 8.11
C ARG A 99 -27.70 -5.27 8.07
N ASP A 100 -29.02 -5.20 8.17
CA ASP A 100 -29.90 -6.37 8.12
C ASP A 100 -30.14 -6.79 6.66
N MET A 101 -29.06 -7.24 6.01
CA MET A 101 -29.05 -7.64 4.61
C MET A 101 -28.01 -8.74 4.42
N ILE A 102 -28.43 -9.86 3.83
CA ILE A 102 -27.57 -11.02 3.61
C ILE A 102 -26.77 -10.78 2.32
N LYS A 103 -25.50 -10.39 2.47
CA LYS A 103 -24.53 -10.24 1.38
C LYS A 103 -23.18 -10.78 1.84
N GLU A 104 -22.34 -11.15 0.88
CA GLU A 104 -20.95 -11.50 1.18
C GLU A 104 -20.23 -10.30 1.81
N VAL A 105 -19.43 -10.56 2.84
CA VAL A 105 -18.64 -9.53 3.53
C VAL A 105 -17.16 -9.88 3.43
N LEU A 106 -16.37 -8.98 2.87
CA LEU A 106 -14.93 -9.12 2.73
C LEU A 106 -14.18 -8.03 3.49
N SER A 107 -12.97 -8.35 3.94
CA SER A 107 -12.00 -7.35 4.38
C SER A 107 -11.44 -6.59 3.16
N PRO A 108 -10.86 -5.39 3.34
CA PRO A 108 -10.19 -4.66 2.25
C PRO A 108 -9.19 -5.52 1.47
N LYS A 109 -8.35 -6.29 2.18
CA LYS A 109 -7.36 -7.19 1.59
C LYS A 109 -8.00 -8.31 0.75
N SER A 110 -9.06 -8.94 1.26
CA SER A 110 -9.76 -10.01 0.54
C SER A 110 -10.51 -9.46 -0.68
N ALA A 111 -11.21 -8.33 -0.52
CA ALA A 111 -11.91 -7.67 -1.62
C ALA A 111 -10.93 -7.24 -2.72
N ALA A 112 -9.78 -6.67 -2.37
CA ALA A 112 -8.73 -6.32 -3.32
C ALA A 112 -8.24 -7.52 -4.14
N LYS A 113 -8.06 -8.68 -3.49
CA LYS A 113 -7.69 -9.93 -4.18
C LYS A 113 -8.80 -10.42 -5.11
N ASP A 114 -10.05 -10.39 -4.66
CA ASP A 114 -11.20 -10.79 -5.45
C ASP A 114 -11.39 -9.90 -6.70
N MET A 115 -11.38 -8.58 -6.51
CA MET A 115 -11.44 -7.59 -7.60
C MET A 115 -10.38 -7.83 -8.67
N ARG A 116 -9.11 -8.02 -8.28
CA ARG A 116 -8.02 -8.32 -9.24
C ARG A 116 -8.28 -9.60 -10.02
N THR A 117 -8.85 -10.61 -9.37
CA THR A 117 -9.18 -11.89 -10.02
C THR A 117 -10.29 -11.71 -11.05
N ARG A 118 -11.35 -10.97 -10.71
CA ARG A 118 -12.46 -10.66 -11.61
C ARG A 118 -12.05 -9.79 -12.80
N ILE A 119 -11.23 -8.77 -12.55
CA ILE A 119 -10.65 -7.89 -13.58
C ILE A 119 -9.81 -8.68 -14.58
N LYS A 120 -9.00 -9.64 -14.08
CA LYS A 120 -8.23 -10.54 -14.93
C LYS A 120 -9.12 -11.41 -15.83
N ASN A 121 -10.32 -11.73 -15.37
CA ASN A 121 -11.33 -12.46 -16.14
C ASN A 121 -12.20 -11.55 -17.04
N GLY A 122 -11.85 -10.27 -17.16
CA GLY A 122 -12.53 -9.33 -18.06
C GLY A 122 -13.75 -8.62 -17.47
N GLN A 123 -14.06 -8.82 -16.17
CA GLN A 123 -15.19 -8.14 -15.53
C GLN A 123 -14.88 -6.67 -15.20
N LYS A 124 -15.87 -5.80 -15.38
CA LYS A 124 -15.87 -4.40 -14.96
C LYS A 124 -16.36 -4.28 -13.52
N ILE A 125 -15.57 -3.62 -12.69
CA ILE A 125 -15.79 -3.56 -11.25
C ILE A 125 -16.12 -2.13 -10.80
N GLY A 126 -17.08 -1.99 -9.88
CA GLY A 126 -17.40 -0.76 -9.16
C GLY A 126 -17.04 -0.82 -7.68
N LEU A 127 -16.52 0.29 -7.15
CA LEU A 127 -16.28 0.53 -5.74
C LEU A 127 -17.17 1.68 -5.26
N LEU A 128 -18.25 1.35 -4.55
CA LEU A 128 -19.25 2.28 -4.05
C LEU A 128 -18.93 2.75 -2.63
N PHE A 129 -18.81 4.06 -2.47
CA PHE A 129 -18.57 4.74 -1.19
C PHE A 129 -19.70 5.73 -0.92
N GLY A 130 -20.17 5.79 0.32
CA GLY A 130 -21.21 6.73 0.72
C GLY A 130 -20.65 8.06 1.22
N GLY A 131 -21.45 9.10 1.14
CA GLY A 131 -21.12 10.44 1.63
C GLY A 131 -20.80 10.49 3.12
N GLU A 132 -20.12 11.56 3.52
CA GLU A 132 -19.44 11.73 4.81
C GLU A 132 -20.37 11.66 6.03
N LYS A 133 -21.62 12.12 5.87
CA LYS A 133 -22.55 12.27 7.00
C LYS A 133 -23.26 10.97 7.35
N SER A 134 -23.73 10.24 6.33
CA SER A 134 -24.65 9.10 6.50
C SER A 134 -24.05 7.77 6.08
N GLY A 135 -22.92 7.78 5.36
CA GLY A 135 -22.51 6.63 4.57
C GLY A 135 -23.57 6.28 3.54
N LEU A 136 -23.58 5.01 3.12
CA LEU A 136 -24.57 4.47 2.19
C LEU A 136 -25.90 4.17 2.90
N SER A 137 -26.99 4.48 2.22
CA SER A 137 -28.34 4.06 2.59
C SER A 137 -28.52 2.55 2.37
N ASN A 138 -29.59 1.97 2.94
CA ASN A 138 -29.90 0.56 2.70
C ASN A 138 -30.20 0.29 1.22
N ASP A 139 -30.88 1.22 0.56
CA ASP A 139 -31.22 1.10 -0.86
C ASP A 139 -29.95 1.13 -1.73
N GLU A 140 -29.01 2.02 -1.44
CA GLU A 140 -27.72 2.09 -2.14
C GLU A 140 -26.88 0.82 -1.92
N LEU A 141 -26.86 0.31 -0.68
CA LEU A 141 -26.19 -0.96 -0.35
C LEU A 141 -26.84 -2.17 -1.04
N SER A 142 -28.14 -2.12 -1.32
CA SER A 142 -28.87 -3.24 -1.93
C SER A 142 -28.34 -3.58 -3.33
N TYR A 143 -27.83 -2.57 -4.05
CA TYR A 143 -27.25 -2.69 -5.38
C TYR A 143 -25.86 -3.33 -5.41
N ALA A 144 -25.16 -3.45 -4.27
CA ALA A 144 -23.83 -4.03 -4.22
C ALA A 144 -23.88 -5.56 -4.15
N ASP A 145 -22.99 -6.26 -4.85
CA ASP A 145 -22.85 -7.71 -4.76
C ASP A 145 -22.15 -8.11 -3.45
N THR A 146 -21.15 -7.33 -3.06
CA THR A 146 -20.28 -7.63 -1.90
C THR A 146 -20.10 -6.40 -1.03
N ILE A 147 -20.11 -6.60 0.28
CA ILE A 147 -19.79 -5.57 1.28
C ILE A 147 -18.32 -5.64 1.64
N ILE A 148 -17.66 -4.48 1.68
CA ILE A 148 -16.32 -4.34 2.25
C ILE A 148 -16.44 -3.68 3.61
N THR A 149 -15.94 -4.37 4.64
CA THR A 149 -15.86 -3.84 6.01
C THR A 149 -14.41 -3.81 6.46
N ALA A 150 -13.87 -2.60 6.64
CA ALA A 150 -12.53 -2.40 7.15
C ALA A 150 -12.49 -2.67 8.67
N PRO A 151 -11.44 -3.35 9.20
CA PRO A 151 -11.29 -3.62 10.62
C PRO A 151 -10.78 -2.37 11.36
N VAL A 152 -11.64 -1.36 11.48
CA VAL A 152 -11.38 -0.12 12.24
C VAL A 152 -11.76 -0.30 13.72
N ASN A 153 -11.36 0.64 14.58
CA ASN A 153 -11.81 0.65 15.98
C ASN A 153 -13.36 0.63 16.05
N PRO A 154 -13.99 -0.40 16.63
CA PRO A 154 -15.45 -0.48 16.73
C PRO A 154 -16.09 0.70 17.46
N GLU A 155 -15.37 1.33 18.40
CA GLU A 155 -15.86 2.50 19.16
C GLU A 155 -15.78 3.80 18.34
N PHE A 156 -15.01 3.82 17.24
CA PHE A 156 -14.83 4.98 16.37
C PHE A 156 -14.71 4.56 14.90
N ALA A 157 -15.76 3.91 14.40
CA ALA A 157 -15.77 3.29 13.09
C ALA A 157 -16.21 4.25 11.95
N SER A 158 -15.65 5.48 11.94
CA SER A 158 -16.02 6.54 10.99
C SER A 158 -14.78 7.12 10.30
N LEU A 159 -14.34 6.48 9.21
CA LEU A 159 -13.28 7.02 8.36
C LEU A 159 -13.80 8.20 7.54
N ASN A 160 -12.94 9.19 7.30
CA ASN A 160 -13.19 10.19 6.27
C ASN A 160 -13.29 9.51 4.90
N LEU A 161 -14.09 10.06 3.98
CA LEU A 161 -14.34 9.50 2.66
C LEU A 161 -13.04 9.19 1.89
N ALA A 162 -12.10 10.14 1.83
CA ALA A 162 -10.83 9.95 1.13
C ALA A 162 -9.95 8.90 1.82
N GLN A 163 -10.04 8.77 3.16
CA GLN A 163 -9.33 7.74 3.91
C GLN A 163 -9.91 6.35 3.63
N ALA A 164 -11.24 6.22 3.56
CA ALA A 164 -11.88 4.96 3.19
C ALA A 164 -11.45 4.51 1.79
N VAL A 165 -11.45 5.42 0.81
CA VAL A 165 -10.92 5.15 -0.54
C VAL A 165 -9.44 4.77 -0.48
N CYS A 166 -8.63 5.46 0.34
CA CYS A 166 -7.19 5.21 0.47
C CYS A 166 -6.88 3.79 0.92
N VAL A 167 -7.60 3.27 1.93
CA VAL A 167 -7.41 1.90 2.43
C VAL A 167 -7.66 0.88 1.31
N ILE A 168 -8.77 1.02 0.58
CA ILE A 168 -9.12 0.06 -0.48
C ILE A 168 -8.18 0.18 -1.67
N ALA A 169 -7.87 1.41 -2.10
CA ALA A 169 -6.98 1.67 -3.23
C ALA A 169 -5.56 1.18 -2.96
N TYR A 170 -5.04 1.36 -1.74
CA TYR A 170 -3.76 0.82 -1.31
C TYR A 170 -3.73 -0.71 -1.39
N GLU A 171 -4.72 -1.41 -0.81
CA GLU A 171 -4.79 -2.89 -0.85
C GLU A 171 -4.92 -3.43 -2.29
N PHE A 172 -5.63 -2.69 -3.15
CA PHE A 172 -5.75 -3.02 -4.55
C PHE A 172 -4.41 -2.90 -5.27
N TYR A 173 -3.76 -1.74 -5.16
CA TYR A 173 -2.52 -1.41 -5.87
C TYR A 173 -1.30 -2.17 -5.34
N SER A 174 -1.19 -2.40 -4.03
CA SER A 174 -0.09 -3.17 -3.43
C SER A 174 -0.02 -4.61 -3.97
N GLY A 175 -1.17 -5.21 -4.27
CA GLY A 175 -1.22 -6.52 -4.92
C GLY A 175 -0.87 -6.50 -6.41
N ILE A 176 -0.86 -5.34 -7.06
CA ILE A 176 -0.40 -5.15 -8.44
C ILE A 176 1.13 -5.01 -8.47
N THR A 177 1.71 -4.26 -7.53
CA THR A 177 3.17 -4.00 -7.49
C THR A 177 3.99 -5.22 -7.09
N LYS A 178 3.36 -6.29 -6.57
CA LYS A 178 4.01 -7.56 -6.20
C LYS A 178 5.23 -7.37 -5.26
N GLY A 179 5.18 -6.35 -4.40
CA GLY A 179 6.25 -6.06 -3.43
C GLY A 179 7.33 -5.09 -3.94
N GLU A 180 7.21 -4.58 -5.17
CA GLU A 180 7.97 -3.40 -5.60
C GLU A 180 7.49 -2.16 -4.85
N LEU A 181 8.45 -1.37 -4.36
CA LEU A 181 8.24 -0.17 -3.55
C LEU A 181 8.92 1.05 -4.21
N GLY A 182 8.50 2.25 -3.83
CA GLY A 182 9.15 3.50 -4.25
C GLY A 182 8.62 4.06 -5.57
N ARG A 183 9.34 5.03 -6.14
CA ARG A 183 8.96 5.73 -7.38
C ARG A 183 9.56 5.06 -8.60
N VAL A 184 9.04 5.38 -9.77
CA VAL A 184 9.65 5.02 -11.06
C VAL A 184 10.82 5.96 -11.37
N THR A 185 11.88 5.90 -10.56
CA THR A 185 13.16 6.62 -10.76
C THR A 185 14.31 5.62 -10.73
N GLU A 186 15.44 5.95 -11.35
CA GLU A 186 16.63 5.09 -11.33
C GLU A 186 17.14 4.82 -9.90
N SER A 187 16.94 5.76 -8.97
CA SER A 187 17.33 5.60 -7.56
C SER A 187 16.44 4.63 -6.76
N ASP A 188 15.19 4.48 -7.17
CA ASP A 188 14.17 3.73 -6.41
C ASP A 188 13.86 2.37 -7.07
N LYS A 189 14.38 2.14 -8.28
CA LYS A 189 14.14 0.95 -9.07
C LYS A 189 14.61 -0.31 -8.34
N GLY A 190 13.73 -1.31 -8.27
CA GLY A 190 14.04 -2.60 -7.65
C GLY A 190 13.97 -2.61 -6.12
N ARG A 191 13.52 -1.51 -5.49
CA ARG A 191 13.32 -1.46 -4.05
C ARG A 191 12.22 -2.43 -3.63
N THR A 192 12.53 -3.33 -2.71
CA THR A 192 11.59 -4.30 -2.12
C THR A 192 11.66 -4.24 -0.60
N GLU A 193 10.74 -4.94 0.07
CA GLU A 193 10.86 -5.20 1.51
C GLU A 193 12.13 -6.02 1.82
N GLY A 194 12.73 -5.76 2.99
CA GLY A 194 13.92 -6.46 3.47
C GLY A 194 15.22 -5.68 3.27
N LEU A 195 16.35 -6.37 3.44
CA LEU A 195 17.68 -5.79 3.27
C LEU A 195 17.98 -5.59 1.78
N PRO A 196 18.42 -4.40 1.34
CA PRO A 196 18.79 -4.16 -0.04
C PRO A 196 20.12 -4.88 -0.35
N LEU A 197 20.02 -6.02 -1.03
CA LEU A 197 21.19 -6.83 -1.42
C LEU A 197 21.67 -6.55 -2.85
N GLU A 198 21.22 -5.49 -3.52
CA GLU A 198 21.57 -5.20 -4.93
C GLU A 198 23.08 -5.14 -5.19
N LYS A 199 23.84 -4.60 -4.23
CA LYS A 199 25.30 -4.40 -4.33
C LYS A 199 26.10 -5.31 -3.40
N THR A 200 25.48 -6.32 -2.81
CA THR A 200 26.12 -7.23 -1.84
C THR A 200 25.40 -8.58 -1.85
N ARG A 201 25.76 -9.50 -0.98
CA ARG A 201 24.98 -10.70 -0.72
C ARG A 201 25.07 -11.04 0.75
N GLY A 202 24.19 -11.91 1.23
CA GLY A 202 24.38 -12.58 2.51
C GLY A 202 25.78 -13.19 2.59
N ALA A 203 26.45 -13.04 3.72
CA ALA A 203 27.71 -13.71 3.95
C ALA A 203 27.50 -15.23 3.91
N ASN A 204 28.41 -15.93 3.23
CA ASN A 204 28.38 -17.38 3.25
C ASN A 204 29.01 -17.91 4.55
N LYS A 205 28.83 -19.21 4.83
CA LYS A 205 29.33 -19.81 6.07
C LYS A 205 30.86 -19.75 6.20
N ASN A 206 31.60 -19.84 5.10
CA ASN A 206 33.06 -19.74 5.13
C ASN A 206 33.53 -18.32 5.54
N GLU A 207 32.93 -17.28 4.97
CA GLU A 207 33.22 -15.88 5.35
C GLU A 207 32.92 -15.62 6.83
N TYR A 208 31.80 -16.17 7.31
CA TYR A 208 31.42 -16.11 8.71
C TYR A 208 32.40 -16.85 9.63
N ILE A 209 32.77 -18.08 9.30
CA ILE A 209 33.70 -18.90 10.09
C ILE A 209 35.05 -18.18 10.20
N ARG A 210 35.59 -17.69 9.09
CA ARG A 210 36.86 -16.93 9.07
C ARG A 210 36.80 -15.68 9.95
N PHE A 211 35.69 -14.96 9.92
CA PHE A 211 35.49 -13.79 10.78
C PHE A 211 35.50 -14.16 12.27
N ILE A 212 34.81 -15.24 12.63
CA ILE A 212 34.77 -15.71 14.02
C ILE A 212 36.13 -16.23 14.48
N GLU A 213 36.86 -16.99 13.65
CA GLU A 213 38.21 -17.46 13.99
C GLU A 213 39.18 -16.30 14.23
N PHE A 214 39.11 -15.27 13.38
CA PHE A 214 39.87 -14.05 13.57
C PHE A 214 39.48 -13.34 14.88
N LEU A 215 38.18 -13.16 15.11
CA LEU A 215 37.68 -12.49 16.32
C LEU A 215 38.06 -13.25 17.60
N GLU A 216 37.97 -14.59 17.60
CA GLU A 216 38.38 -15.43 18.71
C GLU A 216 39.85 -15.23 19.04
N LYS A 217 40.73 -15.34 18.02
CA LYS A 217 42.17 -15.13 18.20
C LYS A 217 42.48 -13.74 18.76
N THR A 218 41.85 -12.70 18.19
CA THR A 218 42.03 -11.32 18.63
C THR A 218 41.57 -11.10 20.08
N LEU A 219 40.42 -11.66 20.45
CA LEU A 219 39.89 -11.56 21.81
C LEU A 219 40.73 -12.35 22.82
N ASP A 220 41.31 -13.49 22.42
CA ASP A 220 42.29 -14.21 23.23
C ASP A 220 43.54 -13.37 23.50
N GLU A 221 44.12 -12.75 22.47
CA GLU A 221 45.33 -11.93 22.58
C GLU A 221 45.16 -10.72 23.52
N LYS A 222 43.95 -10.13 23.55
CA LYS A 222 43.62 -9.01 24.46
C LYS A 222 43.08 -9.48 25.82
N GLY A 223 43.06 -10.80 26.10
CA GLY A 223 42.66 -11.35 27.39
C GLY A 223 41.16 -11.20 27.71
N PHE A 224 40.29 -11.15 26.70
CA PHE A 224 38.84 -10.98 26.92
C PHE A 224 38.20 -12.20 27.61
N PHE A 225 38.68 -13.41 27.31
CA PHE A 225 38.05 -14.65 27.78
C PHE A 225 38.49 -15.04 29.20
N HIS A 226 38.11 -14.23 30.20
CA HIS A 226 38.31 -14.54 31.62
C HIS A 226 36.98 -14.59 32.41
N PRO A 227 36.80 -15.60 33.28
CA PRO A 227 37.73 -16.70 33.58
C PRO A 227 37.76 -17.74 32.44
N VAL A 228 38.89 -18.45 32.28
CA VAL A 228 39.19 -19.25 31.08
C VAL A 228 38.20 -20.40 30.88
N GLU A 229 37.66 -20.95 31.97
CA GLU A 229 36.70 -22.06 31.93
C GLU A 229 35.39 -21.65 31.24
N LYS A 230 35.07 -20.36 31.22
CA LYS A 230 33.87 -19.82 30.55
C LYS A 230 34.10 -19.44 29.09
N LYS A 231 35.34 -19.55 28.57
CA LYS A 231 35.69 -19.17 27.19
C LYS A 231 34.74 -19.75 26.15
N ASN A 232 34.54 -21.07 26.15
CA ASN A 232 33.71 -21.75 25.17
C ASN A 232 32.25 -21.26 25.19
N MET A 233 31.69 -21.02 26.39
CA MET A 233 30.35 -20.45 26.54
C MET A 233 30.27 -19.03 25.98
N MET A 234 31.24 -18.16 26.32
CA MET A 234 31.29 -16.78 25.81
C MET A 234 31.43 -16.75 24.28
N LEU A 235 32.32 -17.57 23.73
CA LEU A 235 32.53 -17.70 22.29
C LEU A 235 31.27 -18.22 21.58
N ASN A 236 30.58 -19.22 22.14
CA ASN A 236 29.33 -19.72 21.58
C ASN A 236 28.24 -18.62 21.58
N ASN A 237 28.19 -17.78 22.60
CA ASN A 237 27.28 -16.64 22.65
C ASN A 237 27.63 -15.58 21.59
N ILE A 238 28.91 -15.29 21.38
CA ILE A 238 29.39 -14.39 20.31
C ILE A 238 29.00 -14.95 18.94
N LYS A 239 29.26 -16.25 18.70
CA LYS A 239 28.84 -16.95 17.49
C LYS A 239 27.33 -16.80 17.27
N ALA A 240 26.53 -17.17 18.27
CA ALA A 240 25.08 -17.07 18.20
C ALA A 240 24.61 -15.63 17.93
N MET A 241 25.24 -14.62 18.56
CA MET A 241 24.95 -13.21 18.34
C MET A 241 25.13 -12.82 16.87
N PHE A 242 26.30 -13.09 16.28
CA PHE A 242 26.56 -12.71 14.89
C PHE A 242 25.75 -13.54 13.88
N GLN A 243 25.39 -14.80 14.20
CA GLN A 243 24.50 -15.58 13.32
C GLN A 243 23.08 -15.00 13.26
N ARG A 244 22.53 -14.50 14.38
CA ARG A 244 21.19 -13.90 14.40
C ARG A 244 21.07 -12.62 13.55
N GLN A 245 22.18 -11.96 13.26
CA GLN A 245 22.18 -10.68 12.55
C GLN A 245 22.12 -10.80 11.01
N ASN A 246 22.19 -12.02 10.44
CA ASN A 246 22.15 -12.23 8.98
C ASN A 246 23.09 -11.29 8.19
N LEU A 247 24.33 -11.15 8.68
CA LEU A 247 25.32 -10.23 8.10
C LEU A 247 25.56 -10.47 6.60
N THR A 248 25.75 -9.39 5.86
CA THR A 248 26.18 -9.42 4.47
C THR A 248 27.70 -9.59 4.36
N GLN A 249 28.18 -9.93 3.16
CA GLN A 249 29.61 -9.98 2.87
C GLN A 249 30.31 -8.65 3.19
N LYS A 250 29.64 -7.52 2.91
CA LYS A 250 30.18 -6.18 3.21
C LYS A 250 30.28 -5.93 4.71
N ASP A 251 29.27 -6.34 5.48
CA ASP A 251 29.29 -6.19 6.93
C ASP A 251 30.46 -6.95 7.54
N ILE A 252 30.69 -8.19 7.11
CA ILE A 252 31.85 -8.98 7.55
C ILE A 252 33.17 -8.26 7.21
N LYS A 253 33.32 -7.74 6.00
CA LYS A 253 34.53 -7.00 5.60
C LYS A 253 34.75 -5.74 6.44
N ILE A 254 33.68 -5.01 6.76
CA ILE A 254 33.75 -3.82 7.62
C ILE A 254 34.13 -4.21 9.04
N LEU A 255 33.50 -5.25 9.61
CA LEU A 255 33.82 -5.74 10.95
C LEU A 255 35.28 -6.19 11.04
N PHE A 256 35.78 -6.94 10.06
CA PHE A 256 37.20 -7.26 9.95
C PHE A 256 38.08 -6.01 9.98
N GLY A 257 37.73 -4.99 9.19
CA GLY A 257 38.46 -3.73 9.16
C GLY A 257 38.47 -3.01 10.51
N ILE A 258 37.33 -2.93 11.19
CA ILE A 258 37.19 -2.32 12.53
C ILE A 258 38.11 -3.03 13.52
N PHE A 259 37.98 -4.35 13.65
CA PHE A 259 38.76 -5.11 14.64
C PHE A 259 40.25 -5.13 14.32
N LYS A 260 40.63 -5.18 13.04
CA LYS A 260 42.04 -5.08 12.65
C LYS A 260 42.62 -3.73 13.05
N HIS A 261 41.91 -2.63 12.80
CA HIS A 261 42.37 -1.31 13.16
C HIS A 261 42.52 -1.13 14.68
N LEU A 262 41.60 -1.67 15.47
CA LEU A 262 41.68 -1.68 16.94
C LEU A 262 42.82 -2.56 17.50
N MET A 263 43.42 -3.43 16.68
CA MET A 263 44.56 -4.27 17.07
C MET A 263 45.91 -3.68 16.69
N ASP A 264 45.94 -2.77 15.72
CA ASP A 264 47.14 -2.06 15.27
C ASP A 264 47.48 -0.84 16.18
N GLU A 265 46.72 -0.65 17.28
CA GLU A 265 47.00 0.23 18.44
C GLU A 265 47.47 -0.57 19.67
#